data_AF-A0A7Y1XL92-F1
#
_entry.id   AF-A0A7Y1XL92-F1
#
_cell.length_a   1.000
_cell.length_b   1.000
_cell.length_c   1.000
_cell.angle_alpha   90.00
_cell.angle_beta   90.00
_cell.angle_gamma   90.00
#
_symmetry.space_group_name_H-M   'P 1'
#
loop_
_entity.id
_entity.type
_entity.pdbx_description
1 polymer ?
#
loop_
_entity_poly.entity_id
_entity_poly.type
_entity_poly.pdbx_seq_one_letter_code
_entity_poly.pdbx_strand_id
1 'polypeptide(L)'
;MSSQRLNAISLSAQRKAIAIVEETKRSELFGKHVFNEDRMTQYLTKDAFQSVKNAVFTGSKIDRKMADQIAESMKAWALSMGATHYTHWFQPLTGATAEKHDAFF
;
A
#
# COMPACT_ATOMS: atom_id res chain seq x y z
N MET A 1 -38.23 -6.42 -24.56
CA MET A 1 -37.29 -5.72 -23.64
C MET A 1 -36.52 -6.78 -22.86
N SER A 2 -35.23 -6.59 -22.56
CA SER A 2 -34.43 -7.66 -21.92
C SER A 2 -34.80 -7.85 -20.44
N SER A 3 -35.08 -9.10 -20.05
CA SER A 3 -35.40 -9.49 -18.68
C SER A 3 -34.27 -9.16 -17.69
N GLN A 4 -33.02 -9.36 -18.12
CA GLN A 4 -31.82 -9.05 -17.35
C GLN A 4 -31.79 -7.60 -16.84
N ARG A 5 -32.24 -6.60 -17.63
CA ARG A 5 -32.27 -5.19 -17.18
C ARG A 5 -33.27 -4.98 -16.05
N LEU A 6 -34.45 -5.61 -16.15
CA LEU A 6 -35.48 -5.50 -15.12
C LEU A 6 -35.04 -6.19 -13.83
N ASN A 7 -34.46 -7.40 -13.94
CA ASN A 7 -33.91 -8.14 -12.82
C ASN A 7 -32.80 -7.34 -12.09
N ALA A 8 -31.91 -6.68 -12.83
CA ALA A 8 -30.86 -5.84 -12.26
C ALA A 8 -31.40 -4.64 -11.48
N ILE A 9 -32.48 -4.00 -11.96
CA ILE A 9 -33.16 -2.90 -11.25
C ILE A 9 -33.80 -3.43 -9.95
N SER A 10 -34.54 -4.53 -10.01
CA SER A 10 -35.16 -5.17 -8.83
C SER A 10 -34.13 -5.59 -7.78
N LEU A 11 -32.99 -6.15 -8.19
CA LEU A 11 -31.89 -6.52 -7.29
C LEU A 11 -31.18 -5.29 -6.69
N SER A 12 -31.04 -4.20 -7.46
CA SER A 12 -30.45 -2.96 -6.96
C SER A 12 -31.32 -2.34 -5.86
N ALA A 13 -32.64 -2.33 -6.03
CA ALA A 13 -33.61 -1.83 -5.05
C ALA A 13 -33.62 -2.61 -3.72
N GLN A 14 -33.08 -3.84 -3.69
CA GLN A 14 -32.97 -4.67 -2.49
C GLN A 14 -31.65 -4.47 -1.71
N ARG A 15 -30.71 -3.68 -2.24
CA ARG A 15 -29.41 -3.43 -1.59
C ARG A 15 -29.57 -2.53 -0.37
N LYS A 16 -29.32 -3.08 0.82
CA LYS A 16 -29.17 -2.29 2.04
C LYS A 16 -27.78 -1.65 2.06
N ALA A 17 -27.69 -0.40 2.50
CA ALA A 17 -26.41 0.25 2.76
C ALA A 17 -25.69 -0.46 3.91
N ILE A 18 -24.36 -0.63 3.77
CA ILE A 18 -23.52 -1.14 4.86
C ILE A 18 -23.31 0.03 5.83
N ALA A 19 -23.78 -0.12 7.08
CA ALA A 19 -23.50 0.84 8.13
C ALA A 19 -22.02 0.72 8.53
N ILE A 20 -21.30 1.84 8.50
CA ILE A 20 -19.90 1.93 8.94
C ILE A 20 -19.89 2.70 10.26
N VAL A 21 -19.27 2.12 11.29
CA VAL A 21 -19.09 2.76 12.60
C VAL A 21 -17.67 3.29 12.67
N GLU A 22 -17.52 4.61 12.88
CA GLU A 22 -16.21 5.24 13.10
C GLU A 22 -15.87 5.23 14.61
N GLU A 23 -15.32 4.11 15.09
CA GLU A 23 -14.96 3.92 16.52
C GLU A 23 -13.67 4.63 16.93
N THR A 24 -12.80 4.95 15.97
CA THR A 24 -11.45 5.53 16.18
C THR A 24 -11.32 6.87 15.48
N LYS A 25 -10.38 7.72 15.92
CA LYS A 25 -10.18 9.03 15.27
C LYS A 25 -9.62 8.82 13.88
N ARG A 26 -10.07 9.62 12.91
CA ARG A 26 -9.56 9.56 11.53
C ARG A 26 -8.04 9.75 11.43
N SER A 27 -7.41 10.45 12.37
CA SER A 27 -5.96 10.58 12.52
C SER A 27 -5.23 9.28 12.87
N GLU A 28 -5.89 8.34 13.57
CA GLU A 28 -5.36 7.02 13.93
C GLU A 28 -5.48 6.04 12.75
N LEU A 29 -6.41 6.30 11.83
CA LEU A 29 -6.62 5.52 10.60
C LEU A 29 -5.80 6.04 9.40
N PHE A 30 -5.53 7.34 9.33
CA PHE A 30 -4.77 7.96 8.25
C PHE A 30 -3.33 7.42 8.21
N GLY A 31 -2.88 7.00 7.02
CA GLY A 31 -1.52 6.49 6.81
C GLY A 31 -1.16 5.18 7.52
N LYS A 32 -2.08 4.53 8.26
CA LYS A 32 -1.74 3.36 9.11
C LYS A 32 -1.11 2.18 8.37
N HIS A 33 -1.43 2.02 7.09
CA HIS A 33 -0.91 0.99 6.17
C HIS A 33 0.10 1.56 5.16
N VAL A 34 0.82 2.63 5.52
CA VAL A 34 1.85 3.27 4.69
C VAL A 34 3.17 3.30 5.46
N PHE A 35 4.27 2.93 4.81
CA PHE A 35 5.62 3.09 5.36
C PHE A 35 6.08 4.55 5.28
N ASN A 36 5.42 5.40 6.07
CA ASN A 36 5.63 6.85 6.10
C ASN A 36 6.89 7.24 6.90
N GLU A 37 7.15 8.54 7.06
CA GLU A 37 8.33 9.03 7.79
C GLU A 37 8.38 8.55 9.26
N ASP A 38 7.23 8.41 9.93
CA ASP A 38 7.16 7.87 11.29
C ASP A 38 7.59 6.39 11.34
N ARG A 39 7.10 5.57 10.40
CA ARG A 39 7.47 4.15 10.29
C ARG A 39 8.92 3.99 9.85
N MET A 40 9.40 4.81 8.91
CA MET A 40 10.80 4.84 8.52
C MET A 40 11.71 5.18 9.72
N THR A 41 11.32 6.13 10.57
CA THR A 41 12.06 6.49 11.80
C THR A 41 12.09 5.35 12.82
N GLN A 42 11.08 4.47 12.83
CA GLN A 42 10.99 3.32 13.74
C GLN A 42 11.71 2.06 13.23
N TYR A 43 11.80 1.86 11.91
CA TYR A 43 12.27 0.61 11.29
C TYR A 43 13.59 0.71 10.52
N LEU A 44 14.04 1.91 10.13
CA LEU A 44 15.32 2.11 9.44
C LEU A 44 16.44 2.51 10.42
N THR A 45 17.68 2.19 10.07
CA THR A 45 18.84 2.87 10.68
C THR A 45 18.87 4.33 10.25
N LYS A 46 19.54 5.19 11.03
CA LYS A 46 19.71 6.62 10.72
C LYS A 46 20.23 6.86 9.29
N ASP A 47 21.17 6.04 8.84
CA ASP A 47 21.81 6.19 7.53
C ASP A 47 20.88 5.74 6.39
N ALA A 48 20.10 4.67 6.60
CA ALA A 48 19.06 4.24 5.66
C ALA A 48 17.92 5.27 5.55
N PHE A 49 17.47 5.80 6.68
CA PHE A 49 16.49 6.89 6.73
C PHE A 49 17.00 8.12 5.97
N GLN A 50 18.24 8.55 6.23
CA GLN A 50 18.83 9.69 5.54
C GLN A 50 19.06 9.43 4.04
N SER A 51 19.37 8.19 3.65
CA SER A 51 19.51 7.81 2.24
C SER A 51 18.19 7.90 1.47
N VAL A 52 17.08 7.36 2.04
CA VAL A 52 15.73 7.54 1.46
C VAL A 52 15.37 9.02 1.40
N LYS A 53 15.59 9.78 2.48
CA LYS A 53 15.27 11.20 2.55
C LYS A 53 16.05 12.01 1.51
N ASN A 54 17.35 11.76 1.35
CA ASN A 54 18.17 12.38 0.31
C ASN A 54 17.67 12.01 -1.10
N ALA A 55 17.32 10.74 -1.34
CA ALA A 55 16.80 10.31 -2.64
C ALA A 55 15.50 11.01 -3.03
N VAL A 56 14.57 11.17 -2.08
CA VAL A 56 13.30 11.88 -2.27
C VAL A 56 13.50 13.37 -2.53
N PHE A 57 14.35 14.05 -1.74
CA PHE A 57 14.49 15.52 -1.81
C PHE A 57 15.54 16.04 -2.79
N THR A 58 16.51 15.21 -3.23
CA THR A 58 17.62 15.64 -4.11
C THR A 58 17.76 14.81 -5.39
N GLY A 59 17.00 13.71 -5.55
CA GLY A 59 17.17 12.78 -6.66
C GLY A 59 18.46 11.94 -6.58
N SER A 60 19.16 11.95 -5.44
CA SER A 60 20.34 11.10 -5.22
C SER A 60 19.99 9.61 -5.31
N LYS A 61 20.88 8.80 -5.89
CA LYS A 61 20.68 7.34 -5.97
C LYS A 61 20.91 6.69 -4.61
N ILE A 62 19.96 5.86 -4.18
CA ILE A 62 20.18 4.89 -3.09
C ILE A 62 21.16 3.84 -3.62
N ASP A 63 22.25 3.57 -2.90
CA ASP A 63 23.19 2.52 -3.28
C ASP A 63 22.61 1.12 -2.98
N ARG A 64 23.17 0.09 -3.62
CA ARG A 64 22.61 -1.26 -3.52
C ARG A 64 22.61 -1.83 -2.09
N LYS A 65 23.66 -1.60 -1.30
CA LYS A 65 23.73 -2.14 0.08
C LYS A 65 22.67 -1.48 0.95
N MET A 66 22.48 -0.18 0.79
CA MET A 66 21.44 0.55 1.51
C MET A 66 20.04 0.14 1.03
N ALA A 67 19.84 -0.10 -0.27
CA ALA A 67 18.58 -0.60 -0.82
C ALA A 67 18.22 -1.99 -0.26
N ASP A 68 19.18 -2.91 -0.18
CA ASP A 68 18.99 -4.24 0.43
C ASP A 68 18.59 -4.10 1.92
N GLN A 69 19.21 -3.17 2.67
CA GLN A 69 18.88 -2.89 4.07
C GLN A 69 17.48 -2.26 4.25
N ILE A 70 17.11 -1.30 3.39
CA ILE A 70 15.79 -0.67 3.38
C ILE A 70 14.71 -1.70 3.07
N ALA A 71 14.96 -2.61 2.11
CA ALA A 71 14.02 -3.65 1.72
C ALA A 71 13.71 -4.63 2.87
N GLU A 72 14.70 -5.07 3.65
CA GLU A 72 14.45 -5.97 4.78
C GLU A 72 13.70 -5.25 5.92
N SER A 73 14.02 -3.98 6.21
CA SER A 73 13.23 -3.16 7.16
C SER A 73 11.78 -2.95 6.70
N MET A 74 11.56 -2.69 5.41
CA MET A 74 10.22 -2.57 4.82
C MET A 74 9.44 -3.89 4.90
N LYS A 75 10.11 -5.02 4.63
CA LYS A 75 9.54 -6.37 4.74
C LYS A 75 9.17 -6.70 6.18
N ALA A 76 10.04 -6.40 7.15
CA ALA A 76 9.76 -6.61 8.58
C ALA A 76 8.53 -5.81 9.03
N TRP A 77 8.41 -4.54 8.61
CA TRP A 77 7.20 -3.75 8.84
C TRP A 77 5.97 -4.38 8.14
N ALA A 78 6.06 -4.72 6.86
CA ALA A 78 4.94 -5.30 6.10
C ALA A 78 4.43 -6.62 6.70
N LEU A 79 5.34 -7.50 7.14
CA LEU A 79 5.03 -8.73 7.87
C LEU A 79 4.33 -8.44 9.20
N SER A 80 4.76 -7.42 9.95
CA SER A 80 4.08 -7.00 11.19
C SER A 80 2.66 -6.47 10.97
N MET A 81 2.38 -5.96 9.76
CA MET A 81 1.04 -5.54 9.32
C MET A 81 0.23 -6.69 8.66
N GLY A 82 0.77 -7.92 8.62
CA GLY A 82 0.11 -9.11 8.07
C GLY A 82 0.24 -9.31 6.55
N ALA A 83 1.11 -8.56 5.87
CA ALA A 83 1.34 -8.74 4.44
C ALA A 83 2.18 -10.00 4.15
N THR A 84 1.78 -10.78 3.15
CA THR A 84 2.42 -12.06 2.76
C THR A 84 3.15 -12.00 1.41
N HIS A 85 2.89 -10.96 0.62
CA HIS A 85 3.41 -10.75 -0.72
C HIS A 85 3.84 -9.29 -0.90
N TYR A 86 4.70 -9.05 -1.88
CA TYR A 86 5.04 -7.72 -2.40
C TYR A 86 4.73 -7.62 -3.90
N THR A 87 4.76 -6.38 -4.40
CA THR A 87 4.54 -6.08 -5.81
C THR A 87 5.27 -4.80 -6.22
N HIS A 88 5.66 -4.70 -7.49
CA HIS A 88 6.02 -3.41 -8.08
C HIS A 88 4.76 -2.76 -8.64
N TRP A 89 4.14 -1.87 -7.86
CA TRP A 89 2.93 -1.18 -8.28
C TRP A 89 3.25 0.01 -9.19
N PHE A 90 2.78 -0.03 -10.43
CA PHE A 90 2.92 1.07 -11.40
C PHE A 90 1.76 1.07 -12.41
N GLN A 91 1.57 2.20 -13.09
CA GLN A 91 0.59 2.35 -14.17
C GLN A 91 1.29 2.29 -15.53
N PRO A 92 1.17 1.20 -16.30
CA PRO A 92 1.72 1.12 -17.65
C PRO A 92 0.89 1.92 -18.67
N LEU A 93 1.51 2.32 -19.77
CA LEU A 93 0.86 3.01 -20.90
C LEU A 93 -0.05 2.09 -21.75
N THR A 94 -0.41 0.91 -21.25
CA THR A 94 -1.26 -0.09 -21.93
C THR A 94 -2.75 0.04 -21.58
N GLY A 95 -3.11 0.93 -20.64
CA GLY A 95 -4.51 1.16 -20.23
C GLY A 95 -5.10 0.11 -19.28
N ALA A 96 -4.30 -0.86 -18.83
CA ALA A 96 -4.66 -1.86 -17.82
C ALA A 96 -3.62 -1.87 -16.69
N THR A 97 -4.03 -2.17 -15.45
CA THR A 97 -3.11 -2.30 -14.32
C THR A 97 -2.15 -3.49 -14.55
N ALA A 98 -0.85 -3.27 -14.37
CA ALA A 98 0.11 -4.37 -14.26
C ALA A 98 0.11 -4.86 -12.81
N GLU A 99 -0.29 -6.11 -12.59
CA GLU A 99 -0.37 -6.71 -11.26
C GLU A 99 0.41 -8.04 -11.23
N LYS A 100 1.29 -8.19 -10.25
CA LYS A 100 2.04 -9.42 -9.95
C LYS A 100 2.25 -9.49 -8.45
N HIS A 101 1.95 -10.62 -7.82
CA HIS A 101 2.16 -10.83 -6.39
C HIS A 101 3.29 -11.83 -6.20
N ASP A 102 4.43 -11.37 -5.71
CA ASP A 102 5.58 -12.21 -5.34
C ASP A 102 5.55 -12.46 -3.83
N ALA A 103 5.65 -13.72 -3.41
CA ALA A 103 5.66 -14.08 -2.00
C ALA A 103 6.99 -13.68 -1.33
N PHE A 104 6.98 -13.49 -0.01
CA PHE A 104 8.21 -13.28 0.78
C PHE A 104 9.01 -14.56 1.09
N PHE A 105 8.48 -15.73 0.69
CA PHE A 105 8.94 -17.08 1.03
C PHE A 105 8.73 -18.03 -0.15
#